data_AF-A0A4R8W3G0-F1
#
_entry.id   AF-A0A4R8W3G0-F1
#
_cell.length_a   1.000
_cell.length_b   1.000
_cell.length_c   1.000
_cell.angle_alpha   90.00
_cell.angle_beta   90.00
_cell.angle_gamma   90.00
#
_symmetry.space_group_name_H-M   'P 1'
#
loop_
_entity.id
_entity.type
_entity.pdbx_description
1 polymer ?
#
loop_
_entity_poly.entity_id
_entity_poly.type
_entity_poly.pdbx_seq_one_letter_code
_entity_poly.pdbx_strand_id
1 'polypeptide(L)' 'MSPAWAKVSEFESELIRSRTREGMAVAREEGRLRGCGPKLSSAQEIAWSNCTPPAGTRSRSTITQLP' A
#
# COMPACT_ATOMS: atom_id res chain seq x y z
N MET A 1 16.67 -30.01 -7.00
CA MET A 1 17.28 -28.71 -6.63
C MET A 1 17.86 -28.88 -5.21
N SER A 2 19.19 -28.86 -5.04
CA SER A 2 19.92 -29.16 -3.77
C SER A 2 19.66 -28.19 -2.58
N PRO A 3 19.41 -28.65 -1.35
CA PRO A 3 19.09 -27.76 -0.21
C PRO A 3 20.15 -26.70 0.15
N ALA A 4 21.40 -26.83 -0.35
CA ALA A 4 22.46 -25.87 -0.08
C ALA A 4 22.25 -24.50 -0.75
N TRP A 5 21.78 -24.45 -2.01
CA TRP A 5 21.51 -23.16 -2.69
C TRP A 5 20.31 -22.44 -2.08
N ALA A 6 19.36 -23.20 -1.51
CA ALA A 6 18.20 -22.63 -0.84
C ALA A 6 18.63 -21.83 0.40
N LYS A 7 19.49 -22.43 1.24
CA LYS A 7 20.04 -21.76 2.44
C LYS A 7 20.86 -20.51 2.12
N VAL A 8 21.68 -20.56 1.07
CA VAL A 8 22.48 -19.41 0.65
C VAL A 8 21.57 -18.29 0.13
N SER A 9 20.59 -18.63 -0.71
CA SER A 9 19.62 -17.67 -1.24
C SER A 9 18.79 -16.99 -0.13
N GLU A 10 18.38 -17.75 0.89
CA GLU A 10 17.67 -17.20 2.06
C GLU A 10 18.53 -16.21 2.84
N PHE A 11 19.80 -16.55 3.08
CA PHE A 11 20.75 -15.67 3.77
C PHE A 11 21.01 -14.37 3.02
N GLU A 12 21.30 -14.47 1.71
CA GLU A 12 21.55 -13.29 0.87
C GLU A 12 20.31 -12.39 0.77
N SER A 13 19.13 -12.99 0.66
CA SER A 13 17.86 -12.26 0.64
C SER A 13 17.62 -11.52 1.95
N GLU A 14 17.90 -12.14 3.10
CA GLU A 14 17.70 -11.50 4.40
C GLU A 14 18.72 -10.38 4.65
N LEU A 15 19.97 -10.55 4.21
CA LEU A 15 21.00 -9.51 4.32
C LEU A 15 20.59 -8.22 3.57
N ILE A 16 20.08 -8.37 2.34
CA ILE A 16 19.60 -7.23 1.53
C ILE A 16 18.43 -6.53 2.22
N ARG A 17 17.49 -7.30 2.80
CA ARG A 17 16.35 -6.72 3.55
C ARG A 17 16.80 -5.98 4.80
N SER A 18 17.73 -6.56 5.60
CA SER A 18 18.26 -5.92 6.81
C SER A 18 18.84 -4.55 6.48
N ARG A 19 19.73 -4.49 5.49
CA ARG A 19 20.37 -3.24 5.06
C ARG A 19 19.37 -2.18 4.61
N THR A 20 18.30 -2.60 3.91
CA THR A 20 17.26 -1.68 3.47
C THR A 20 16.44 -1.16 4.64
N ARG A 21 16.13 -2.01 5.63
CA ARG A 21 15.41 -1.62 6.86
C ARG A 21 16.24 -0.64 7.69
N GLU A 22 17.55 -0.89 7.83
CA GLU A 22 18.48 0.01 8.53
C GLU A 22 18.53 1.39 7.85
N GLY A 23 18.72 1.44 6.54
CA GLY A 23 18.70 2.71 5.80
C GLY A 23 17.35 3.44 5.88
N MET A 24 16.23 2.70 5.85
CA MET A 24 14.90 3.27 6.07
C MET A 24 14.71 3.80 7.50
N ALA A 25 15.30 3.17 8.50
CA ALA A 25 15.25 3.64 9.89
C ALA A 25 15.97 4.98 10.03
N VAL A 26 17.19 5.09 9.50
CA VAL A 26 17.96 6.35 9.46
C VAL A 26 17.19 7.44 8.72
N ALA A 27 16.65 7.14 7.53
CA ALA A 27 15.86 8.11 6.77
C ALA A 27 14.56 8.53 7.47
N ARG A 28 13.97 7.66 8.31
CA ARG A 28 12.80 7.99 9.13
C ARG A 28 13.17 8.92 10.27
N GLU A 29 14.29 8.69 10.95
CA GLU A 29 14.82 9.57 12.00
C GLU A 29 15.16 10.96 11.46
N GLU A 30 15.75 11.04 10.25
CA GLU A 30 16.03 12.31 9.57
C GLU A 30 14.77 12.99 8.98
N GLY A 31 13.60 12.35 9.03
CA GLY A 31 12.36 12.89 8.44
C GLY A 31 12.33 12.90 6.90
N ARG A 32 13.20 12.14 6.24
CA ARG A 32 13.32 12.08 4.78
C ARG A 32 12.45 11.00 4.15
N LEU A 33 12.02 10.00 4.93
CA LEU A 33 11.15 8.95 4.45
C LEU A 33 9.72 9.46 4.28
N ARG A 34 9.34 9.76 3.03
CA ARG A 34 7.97 10.14 2.65
C ARG A 34 7.38 9.06 1.75
N GLY A 35 6.13 8.67 1.99
CA GLY A 35 5.39 7.81 1.07
C GLY A 35 5.06 8.53 -0.23
N CYS A 36 4.46 7.81 -1.18
CA CYS A 36 3.79 8.47 -2.30
C CYS A 36 2.70 9.38 -1.74
N GLY A 37 2.70 10.65 -2.14
CA GLY A 37 1.64 11.58 -1.75
C GLY A 37 0.26 11.08 -2.22
N PRO A 38 -0.83 11.49 -1.55
CA PRO A 38 -2.17 11.19 -2.02
C PRO A 38 -2.33 11.71 -3.45
N LYS A 39 -2.98 10.90 -4.30
CA LYS A 39 -3.24 11.27 -5.70
C LYS A 39 -4.26 12.41 -5.83
N LEU A 40 -5.15 12.50 -4.85
CA LEU A 40 -6.18 13.52 -4.79
C LEU A 40 -5.67 14.68 -3.91
N SER A 41 -6.05 15.90 -4.27
CA SER A 41 -5.89 17.03 -3.35
C SER A 41 -6.81 16.86 -2.14
N SER A 42 -6.50 17.52 -1.03
CA SER A 42 -7.32 17.44 0.19
C SER A 42 -8.79 17.80 -0.05
N ALA A 43 -9.05 18.81 -0.89
CA ALA A 43 -10.41 19.21 -1.26
C ALA A 43 -11.14 18.13 -2.07
N GLN A 44 -10.42 17.45 -2.98
CA GLN A 44 -10.97 16.38 -3.79
C GLN A 44 -11.24 15.12 -2.96
N GLU A 45 -10.40 14.83 -1.97
CA GLU A 45 -10.59 13.73 -1.03
C GLU A 45 -11.82 13.94 -0.13
N ILE A 46 -12.00 15.17 0.39
CA ILE A 46 -13.19 15.54 1.18
C ILE A 46 -14.46 15.42 0.32
N ALA A 47 -14.44 15.94 -0.90
CA ALA A 47 -15.57 15.82 -1.82
C ALA A 47 -15.89 14.35 -2.14
N TRP A 48 -14.87 13.53 -2.38
CA TRP A 48 -15.03 12.09 -2.61
C TRP A 48 -15.66 11.37 -1.40
N SER A 49 -15.15 11.65 -0.20
CA SER A 49 -15.67 11.08 1.05
C SER A 49 -17.14 11.43 1.26
N ASN A 50 -17.53 12.69 1.01
CA ASN A 50 -18.90 13.15 1.20
C ASN A 50 -19.89 12.60 0.16
N CYS A 51 -19.41 12.32 -1.06
CA CYS A 51 -20.23 11.75 -2.13
C CYS A 51 -20.32 10.22 -2.07
N THR A 52 -19.63 9.55 -1.13
CA THR A 52 -19.72 8.09 -0.99
C THR A 52 -20.94 7.75 -0.13
N PRO A 53 -22.03 7.19 -0.69
CA PRO A 53 -23.14 6.72 0.14
C PRO A 53 -22.64 5.60 1.06
N PRO A 54 -23.18 5.47 2.29
CA PRO A 54 -22.77 4.41 3.20
C PRO A 54 -22.93 3.06 2.49
N ALA A 55 -21.93 2.18 2.66
CA ALA A 55 -21.75 0.94 1.89
C ALA A 55 -22.92 -0.08 1.96
N GLY A 56 -24.04 0.26 2.61
CA GLY A 56 -25.24 -0.57 2.76
C GLY A 56 -26.48 -0.13 1.98
N THR A 57 -26.49 0.99 1.25
CA THR A 57 -27.73 1.47 0.58
C THR A 57 -27.85 1.09 -0.90
N ARG A 58 -26.83 0.45 -1.50
CA ARG A 58 -26.93 -0.06 -2.87
C ARG A 58 -27.69 -1.39 -2.88
N SER A 59 -29.02 -1.32 -2.85
CA SER A 59 -29.86 -2.49 -3.06
C SER A 59 -29.54 -3.11 -4.43
N ARG A 60 -29.21 -4.41 -4.45
CA ARG A 60 -28.82 -5.18 -5.64
C ARG A 60 -29.91 -5.24 -6.72
N SER A 61 -31.13 -4.83 -6.39
CA SER A 61 -32.29 -4.84 -7.27
C SER A 61 -32.30 -3.75 -8.35
N THR A 62 -31.42 -2.75 -8.31
CA THR A 62 -31.41 -1.65 -9.30
C THR A 62 -30.67 -2.00 -10.61
N ILE A 63 -29.97 -3.14 -10.69
CA ILE A 63 -29.14 -3.49 -11.86
C ILE A 63 -29.98 -3.97 -13.07
N THR A 64 -31.26 -4.33 -12.91
CA THR A 64 -32.09 -4.91 -14.00
C THR A 64 -33.06 -3.90 -14.65
N GLN A 65 -32.90 -2.60 -14.45
CA GLN A 65 -33.68 -1.59 -15.18
C GLN A 65 -32.78 -0.52 -15.77
N LEU A 66 -32.00 -0.91 -16.78
CA LEU A 66 -31.51 0.01 -17.81
C LEU A 66 -32.15 -0.49 -19.12
N PRO A 67 -32.79 0.40 -19.91
CA PRO A 67 -33.37 0.02 -21.19
C PRO A 67 -32.32 -0.52 -22.17
#